data_AF-G6C4T7-F1
#
_entry.id   AF-G6C4T7-F1
#
_cell.length_a   1.000
_cell.length_b   1.000
_cell.length_c   1.000
_cell.angle_alpha   90.00
_cell.angle_beta   90.00
_cell.angle_gamma   90.00
#
_symmetry.space_group_name_H-M   'P 1'
#
loop_
_entity.id
_entity.type
_entity.pdbx_description
1 polymer ?
#
loop_
_entity_poly.entity_id
_entity_poly.type
_entity_poly.pdbx_seq_one_letter_code
_entity_poly.pdbx_strand_id
1 'polypeptide(L)' 'MSFGTTLKRIRLKHKDSLRGLAKKINLHFTFIDKVEKGTAPISNNFIERVIEVYPDEEKTLKKEYLKENLPKVF' A
#
# COMPACT_ATOMS: atom_id res chain seq x y z
N MET A 1 12.31 2.68 4.31
CA MET A 1 10.88 2.78 4.62
C MET A 1 10.28 1.40 4.35
N SER A 2 9.15 1.08 4.99
CA SER A 2 8.35 -0.08 4.59
C SER A 2 7.25 0.40 3.66
N PHE A 3 6.71 -0.49 2.83
CA PHE A 3 5.58 -0.17 1.97
C PHE A 3 4.41 0.38 2.78
N GLY A 4 4.14 -0.19 3.97
CA GLY A 4 3.09 0.28 4.87
C GLY A 4 3.23 1.76 5.28
N THR A 5 4.45 2.19 5.64
CA THR A 5 4.71 3.60 5.99
C THR A 5 4.53 4.53 4.79
N THR A 6 4.95 4.08 3.60
CA THR A 6 4.81 4.83 2.35
C THR A 6 3.35 4.97 1.94
N LEU A 7 2.57 3.88 2.03
CA LEU A 7 1.13 3.85 1.78
C LEU A 7 0.38 4.83 2.70
N LYS A 8 0.70 4.81 4.00
CA LYS A 8 0.11 5.73 4.98
C LYS A 8 0.37 7.19 4.60
N ARG A 9 1.59 7.52 4.18
CA ARG A 9 1.97 8.88 3.75
C ARG A 9 1.21 9.31 2.49
N ILE A 10 1.13 8.44 1.49
CA ILE A 10 0.38 8.69 0.24
C ILE A 10 -1.10 8.91 0.57
N ARG A 11 -1.71 8.01 1.34
CA ARG A 11 -3.10 8.12 1.75
C ARG A 11 -3.40 9.47 2.44
N LEU A 12 -2.54 9.90 3.36
CA LEU A 12 -2.68 11.19 4.03
C LEU A 12 -2.47 12.38 3.08
N LYS A 13 -1.52 12.29 2.14
CA LYS A 13 -1.28 13.31 1.11
C LYS A 13 -2.52 13.53 0.23
N HIS A 14 -3.22 12.45 -0.13
CA HIS A 14 -4.47 12.51 -0.89
C HIS A 14 -5.71 12.78 -0.02
N LYS A 15 -5.55 13.06 1.28
CA LYS A 15 -6.62 13.28 2.28
C LYS A 15 -7.63 12.12 2.37
N ASP A 16 -7.21 10.92 1.99
CA ASP A 16 -8.04 9.72 2.08
C ASP A 16 -8.01 9.13 3.49
N SER A 17 -9.15 8.66 3.97
CA SER A 17 -9.20 7.85 5.19
C SER A 17 -8.92 6.39 4.87
N LEU A 18 -8.61 5.57 5.88
CA LEU A 18 -8.48 4.11 5.71
C LEU A 18 -9.72 3.53 5.03
N ARG A 19 -10.91 3.96 5.47
CA ARG A 19 -12.20 3.55 4.89
C ARG A 19 -12.41 4.09 3.47
N GLY A 20 -11.96 5.31 3.20
CA GLY A 20 -12.01 5.92 1.87
C GLY A 20 -11.21 5.11 0.86
N LEU A 21 -9.96 4.79 1.19
CA LEU A 21 -9.12 3.92 0.35
C LEU A 21 -9.75 2.53 0.21
N ALA A 22 -10.21 1.93 1.32
CA ALA A 22 -10.86 0.62 1.33
C ALA A 22 -12.05 0.54 0.37
N LYS A 23 -12.88 1.59 0.36
CA LYS A 23 -14.03 1.70 -0.54
C LYS A 23 -13.61 1.78 -2.01
N LYS A 24 -12.55 2.53 -2.32
CA LYS A 24 -12.03 2.68 -3.70
C LYS A 24 -11.47 1.37 -4.26
N ILE A 25 -10.69 0.65 -3.46
CA ILE A 25 -10.08 -0.63 -3.86
C ILE A 25 -10.98 -1.84 -3.58
N ASN A 26 -12.22 -1.61 -3.14
CA ASN A 26 -13.19 -2.64 -2.75
C ASN A 26 -12.59 -3.73 -1.83
N LEU A 27 -11.93 -3.30 -0.77
CA LEU A 27 -11.37 -4.16 0.28
C LEU A 27 -11.85 -3.70 1.66
N HIS A 28 -11.65 -4.55 2.65
CA HIS A 28 -11.94 -4.19 4.04
C HIS A 28 -10.82 -3.32 4.61
N PHE A 29 -11.17 -2.25 5.33
CA PHE A 29 -10.22 -1.29 5.87
C PHE A 29 -9.21 -1.92 6.85
N THR A 30 -9.57 -3.04 7.49
CA THR A 30 -8.68 -3.78 8.39
C THR A 30 -7.47 -4.36 7.66
N PHE A 31 -7.61 -4.72 6.38
CA PHE A 31 -6.47 -5.19 5.60
C PHE A 31 -5.47 -4.06 5.35
N ILE A 32 -5.96 -2.89 4.96
CA ILE A 32 -5.13 -1.69 4.77
C ILE A 32 -4.43 -1.32 6.08
N ASP A 33 -5.14 -1.35 7.21
CA ASP A 33 -4.55 -1.06 8.52
C ASP A 33 -3.42 -2.05 8.88
N LYS A 34 -3.61 -3.35 8.60
CA LYS A 34 -2.55 -4.35 8.80
C LYS A 34 -1.35 -4.12 7.89
N VAL A 35 -1.56 -3.75 6.63
CA VAL A 35 -0.48 -3.40 5.69
C VAL A 35 0.26 -2.15 6.14
N GLU A 36 -0.45 -1.09 6.55
CA GLU A 36 0.17 0.14 7.10
C GLU A 36 1.01 -0.15 8.34
N LYS A 37 0.58 -1.12 9.17
CA LYS A 37 1.31 -1.58 10.37
C LYS A 37 2.42 -2.60 10.07
N GLY A 38 2.54 -3.09 8.84
CA GLY A 38 3.50 -4.14 8.48
C GLY A 38 3.20 -5.52 9.07
N THR A 39 1.96 -5.78 9.48
CA THR A 39 1.55 -7.06 10.09
C THR A 39 0.94 -8.03 9.09
N ALA A 40 0.60 -7.57 7.88
CA ALA A 40 0.13 -8.42 6.79
C ALA A 40 1.03 -8.30 5.56
N PRO A 41 1.31 -9.41 4.85
CA PRO A 41 2.02 -9.37 3.59
C PRO A 41 1.18 -8.66 2.53
N ILE A 42 1.86 -7.96 1.63
CA ILE A 42 1.22 -7.26 0.53
C ILE A 42 1.09 -8.24 -0.63
N SER A 43 -0.11 -8.35 -1.20
CA SER A 43 -0.37 -9.17 -2.39
C SER A 43 -0.26 -8.34 -3.67
N ASN A 44 0.04 -8.99 -4.80
CA ASN A 44 0.06 -8.35 -6.12
C ASN A 44 -1.27 -7.64 -6.42
N ASN A 45 -2.40 -8.30 -6.15
CA ASN A 45 -3.73 -7.71 -6.35
C ASN A 45 -3.96 -6.45 -5.50
N PHE A 46 -3.36 -6.36 -4.31
CA PHE A 46 -3.51 -5.17 -3.47
C PHE A 46 -2.77 -3.98 -4.08
N ILE A 47 -1.51 -4.19 -4.47
CA ILE A 47 -0.69 -3.11 -5.01
C ILE A 47 -1.23 -2.60 -6.34
N GLU A 48 -1.73 -3.48 -7.21
CA GLU A 48 -2.38 -3.09 -8.47
C GLU A 48 -3.56 -2.13 -8.21
N ARG A 49 -4.47 -2.48 -7.31
CA ARG A 49 -5.61 -1.61 -6.97
C ARG A 49 -5.20 -0.29 -6.32
N VAL A 50 -4.15 -0.30 -5.49
CA VAL A 50 -3.64 0.93 -4.88
C VAL A 50 -3.01 1.83 -5.95
N ILE A 51 -2.30 1.26 -6.93
CA ILE A 51 -1.75 2.00 -8.08
C ILE A 51 -2.88 2.57 -8.95
N GLU A 52 -3.96 1.83 -9.18
CA GLU A 52 -5.13 2.36 -9.89
C GLU A 52 -5.76 3.56 -9.19
N VAL A 53 -5.76 3.58 -7.86
CA VAL A 53 -6.27 4.71 -7.06
C VAL A 53 -5.29 5.88 -7.00
N TYR A 54 -3.99 5.60 -6.97
CA TYR A 54 -2.92 6.60 -6.89
C TYR A 54 -1.88 6.39 -8.01
N PRO A 55 -2.24 6.63 -9.28
CA PRO A 55 -1.33 6.41 -10.41
C PRO A 55 -0.08 7.28 -10.32
N ASP A 56 -0.21 8.48 -9.75
CA ASP A 56 0.90 9.42 -9.58
C ASP A 56 2.02 8.89 -8.67
N GLU A 57 1.70 7.95 -7.78
CA GLU A 57 2.63 7.38 -6.80
C GLU A 57 3.08 5.95 -7.15
N GLU A 58 2.73 5.47 -8.35
CA GLU A 58 3.02 4.11 -8.82
C GLU A 58 4.50 3.73 -8.65
N LYS A 59 5.40 4.60 -9.13
CA LYS A 59 6.85 4.35 -9.08
C LYS A 59 7.34 4.15 -7.64
N THR A 60 6.82 4.94 -6.72
CA THR A 60 7.17 4.89 -5.29
C THR A 60 6.63 3.60 -4.66
N LEU A 61 5.37 3.27 -4.93
CA LEU A 61 4.71 2.07 -4.41
C LEU A 61 5.38 0.79 -4.90
N LYS A 62 5.64 0.66 -6.22
CA LYS A 62 6.32 -0.51 -6.81
C LYS A 62 7.72 -0.69 -6.24
N LYS A 63 8.47 0.40 -6.08
CA LYS A 63 9.85 0.35 -5.55
C LYS A 63 9.89 -0.19 -4.12
N GLU A 64 9.02 0.31 -3.25
CA GLU A 64 8.97 -0.14 -1.85
C GLU A 64 8.43 -1.57 -1.74
N TYR A 65 7.44 -1.95 -2.55
CA TYR A 65 6.92 -3.32 -2.61
C TYR A 65 7.98 -4.33 -3.05
N LEU A 66 8.72 -4.03 -4.11
CA LEU A 66 9.83 -4.88 -4.57
C LEU A 66 10.90 -5.00 -3.47
N LYS A 67 11.23 -3.91 -2.80
CA LYS A 67 12.23 -3.90 -1.72
C LYS A 67 11.82 -4.77 -0.52
N GLU A 68 10.53 -4.87 -0.23
CA GLU A 68 10.00 -5.64 0.91
C GLU A 68 9.77 -7.12 0.56
N ASN A 69 9.38 -7.41 -0.68
CA ASN A 69 9.18 -8.78 -1.16
C ASN A 69 10.43 -9.45 -1.75
N LEU A 70 11.46 -8.67 -2.09
CA LEU A 70 12.75 -9.26 -2.45
C LEU A 70 13.33 -9.92 -1.19
N PRO A 71 13.54 -11.24 -1.20
CA PRO A 71 14.21 -11.88 -0.09
C PRO A 71 15.59 -11.24 0.04
N LYS A 72 15.96 -10.82 1.25
CA LYS A 72 17.33 -10.46 1.59
C LYS A 72 18.17 -11.74 1.56
N VAL A 73 18.45 -12.25 0.36
CA VAL A 73 19.45 -13.29 0.15
C VAL A 73 20.77 -12.57 0.00
N PHE A 74 21.42 -12.31 1.13
CA PHE A 74 22.86 -12.12 1.25
C PHE A 74 23.29 -12.59 2.64
#